data_AF-H1KPL7-F1
#
_entry.id   AF-H1KPL7-F1
#
_cell.length_a   1.000
_cell.length_b   1.000
_cell.length_c   1.000
_cell.angle_alpha   90.00
_cell.angle_beta   90.00
_cell.angle_gamma   90.00
#
_symmetry.space_group_name_H-M   'P 1'
#
loop_
_entity.id
_entity.type
_entity.pdbx_description
1 polymer ?
#
loop_
_entity_poly.entity_id
_entity_poly.type
_entity_poly.pdbx_seq_one_letter_code
_entity_poly.pdbx_strand_id
1 'polypeptide(L)'
;MTDMPAAIARPYPRSFSWLQIVRLGLVQTALGAVVVLMTSTINRVMVVELALPAIVPGALVALHYATQVLRPRWGYGSDVGGRRTPWIVGGMAALSLGGFGAAAATALAASHL
;
A
#
# COMPACT_ATOMS: atom_id res chain seq x y z
N MET A 1 50.78 -20.57 4.87
CA MET A 1 50.05 -19.46 5.52
C MET A 1 50.29 -18.22 4.69
N THR A 2 49.77 -18.21 3.47
CA THR A 2 49.99 -17.20 2.43
C THR A 2 48.65 -17.03 1.70
N ASP A 3 48.20 -15.78 1.68
CA ASP A 3 47.22 -15.20 0.74
C ASP A 3 45.75 -15.61 0.88
N MET A 4 45.02 -14.96 1.81
CA MET A 4 43.61 -14.67 1.55
C MET A 4 43.55 -13.64 0.41
N PRO A 5 42.91 -13.93 -0.74
CA PRO A 5 42.78 -12.96 -1.81
C PRO A 5 41.93 -11.77 -1.35
N ALA A 6 42.43 -10.55 -1.63
CA ALA A 6 41.79 -9.25 -1.39
C ALA A 6 40.53 -9.01 -2.25
N ALA A 7 39.75 -10.04 -2.54
CA ALA A 7 38.55 -9.99 -3.35
C ALA A 7 37.37 -10.41 -2.47
N ILE A 8 36.75 -9.45 -1.80
CA ILE A 8 35.30 -9.29 -1.54
C ILE A 8 35.18 -8.00 -0.69
N ALA A 9 35.64 -6.87 -1.21
CA ALA A 9 35.11 -5.58 -0.75
C ALA A 9 33.70 -5.45 -1.34
N ARG A 10 32.71 -6.16 -0.77
CA ARG A 10 31.31 -5.88 -1.14
C ARG A 10 31.05 -4.44 -0.70
N PRO A 11 30.59 -3.55 -1.58
CA PRO A 11 30.15 -2.24 -1.15
C PRO A 11 29.13 -2.45 -0.03
N TYR A 12 29.41 -1.89 1.15
CA TYR A 12 28.41 -1.82 2.22
C TYR A 12 27.11 -1.28 1.62
N PRO A 13 25.94 -1.85 1.97
CA PRO A 13 24.68 -1.36 1.46
C PRO A 13 24.62 0.15 1.72
N ARG A 14 24.39 0.95 0.68
CA ARG A 14 24.22 2.40 0.83
C ARG A 14 23.10 2.63 1.84
N SER A 15 23.47 3.07 3.03
CA SER A 15 22.53 3.47 4.07
C SER A 15 21.65 4.59 3.54
N PHE A 16 20.37 4.58 3.91
CA PHE A 16 19.45 5.64 3.53
C PHE A 16 19.84 6.95 4.22
N SER A 17 19.79 8.06 3.49
CA SER A 17 19.89 9.39 4.11
C SER A 17 18.62 9.73 4.87
N TRP A 18 18.71 10.63 5.86
CA TRP A 18 17.55 11.10 6.63
C TRP A 18 16.39 11.59 5.74
N LEU A 19 16.71 12.29 4.65
CA LEU A 19 15.70 12.76 3.69
C LEU A 19 14.97 11.58 3.00
N GLN A 20 15.69 10.50 2.67
CA GLN A 20 15.08 9.31 2.07
C GLN A 20 14.18 8.58 3.07
N ILE A 21 14.56 8.53 4.35
CA ILE A 21 13.74 7.97 5.43
C ILE A 21 12.45 8.77 5.57
N VAL A 22 12.54 10.10 5.68
CA VAL A 22 11.36 10.98 5.77
C VAL A 22 10.44 10.79 4.56
N ARG A 23 10.99 10.75 3.34
CA ARG A 23 10.22 10.51 2.12
C ARG A 23 9.46 9.18 2.16
N LEU A 24 10.11 8.10 2.58
CA LEU A 24 9.45 6.79 2.73
C LEU A 24 8.43 6.78 3.86
N GLY A 25 8.70 7.51 4.95
CA GLY A 25 7.76 7.73 6.05
C GLY A 25 6.47 8.40 5.58
N LEU A 26 6.59 9.47 4.78
CA LEU A 26 5.42 10.16 4.20
C LEU A 26 4.58 9.22 3.31
N VAL A 27 5.22 8.34 2.54
CA VAL A 27 4.52 7.32 1.76
C VAL A 27 3.77 6.34 2.67
N GLN A 28 4.40 5.88 3.75
CA GLN A 28 3.73 5.00 4.73
C GLN A 28 2.57 5.70 5.45
N THR A 29 2.72 6.97 5.80
CA THR A 29 1.63 7.78 6.36
C THR A 29 0.47 7.90 5.38
N ALA A 30 0.74 8.14 4.09
CA ALA A 30 -0.29 8.21 3.06
C ALA A 30 -0.99 6.85 2.87
N LEU A 31 -0.24 5.75 2.86
CA LEU A 31 -0.78 4.39 2.77
C LEU A 31 -1.71 4.12 3.96
N GLY A 32 -1.26 4.42 5.18
CA GLY A 32 -2.06 4.29 6.39
C GLY A 32 -3.33 5.13 6.36
N ALA A 33 -3.26 6.39 5.92
CA ALA A 33 -4.40 7.29 5.84
C ALA A 33 -5.51 6.76 4.93
N VAL A 34 -5.17 6.26 3.74
CA VAL A 34 -6.16 5.68 2.81
C VAL A 34 -6.80 4.42 3.40
N VAL A 35 -6.00 3.55 4.01
CA VAL A 35 -6.51 2.30 4.62
C VAL A 35 -7.40 2.58 5.83
N VAL A 36 -7.03 3.54 6.68
CA VAL A 36 -7.83 3.94 7.84
C VAL A 36 -9.15 4.58 7.40
N LEU A 37 -9.13 5.46 6.41
CA LEU A 37 -10.34 6.06 5.85
C LEU A 37 -11.34 4.98 5.38
N MET A 38 -10.85 3.95 4.70
CA MET A 38 -11.68 2.83 4.22
C MET A 38 -12.24 1.96 5.35
N THR A 39 -11.40 1.58 6.30
CA THR A 39 -11.75 0.59 7.34
C THR A 39 -12.49 1.19 8.53
N SER A 40 -12.39 2.51 8.74
CA SER A 40 -13.07 3.21 9.83
C SER A 40 -14.17 4.13 9.33
N THR A 41 -13.83 5.17 8.58
CA THR A 41 -14.75 6.26 8.23
C THR A 41 -15.80 5.79 7.23
N ILE A 42 -15.37 5.33 6.05
CA ILE A 42 -16.29 4.88 5.00
C ILE A 42 -17.04 3.63 5.43
N ASN A 43 -16.40 2.70 6.14
CA ASN A 43 -17.07 1.54 6.71
C ASN A 43 -18.27 1.93 7.60
N ARG A 44 -18.09 2.91 8.50
CA ARG A 44 -19.18 3.44 9.33
C ARG A 44 -20.25 4.13 8.48
N VAL A 45 -19.85 4.98 7.54
CA VAL A 45 -20.79 5.69 6.65
C VAL A 45 -21.67 4.69 5.88
N MET A 46 -21.06 3.66 5.27
CA MET A 46 -21.80 2.64 4.53
C MET A 46 -22.82 1.90 5.41
N VAL A 47 -22.39 1.36 6.55
CA VAL A 47 -23.24 0.46 7.35
C VAL A 47 -24.22 1.22 8.25
N VAL A 48 -23.73 2.25 8.93
CA VAL A 48 -24.49 2.93 9.99
C VAL A 48 -25.30 4.08 9.43
N GLU A 49 -24.71 4.90 8.56
CA GLU A 49 -25.36 6.13 8.08
C GLU A 49 -26.24 5.88 6.86
N LEU A 50 -25.77 5.04 5.92
CA LEU A 50 -26.50 4.70 4.69
C LEU A 50 -27.29 3.38 4.77
N ALA A 51 -27.24 2.69 5.91
CA ALA A 51 -27.88 1.39 6.12
C ALA A 51 -27.57 0.33 5.04
N LEU A 52 -26.41 0.44 4.38
CA LEU A 52 -25.99 -0.55 3.40
C LEU A 52 -25.67 -1.88 4.09
N PRO A 53 -25.90 -3.03 3.41
CA PRO A 53 -25.51 -4.33 3.93
C PRO A 53 -24.01 -4.38 4.26
N ALA A 54 -23.66 -4.83 5.48
CA ALA A 54 -22.28 -4.89 5.97
C ALA A 54 -21.34 -5.77 5.10
N ILE A 55 -21.89 -6.62 4.24
CA ILE A 55 -21.12 -7.39 3.26
C ILE A 55 -20.42 -6.48 2.23
N VAL A 56 -20.96 -5.29 1.95
CA VAL A 56 -20.37 -4.33 0.99
C VAL A 56 -18.99 -3.86 1.46
N PRO A 57 -18.84 -3.20 2.63
CA PRO A 57 -17.51 -2.85 3.11
C PRO A 57 -16.67 -4.07 3.48
N GLY A 58 -17.28 -5.15 3.98
CA GLY A 58 -16.58 -6.40 4.26
C GLY A 58 -15.88 -6.99 3.03
N ALA A 59 -16.54 -6.97 1.87
CA ALA A 59 -15.97 -7.41 0.60
C ALA A 59 -14.80 -6.52 0.14
N LEU A 60 -14.89 -5.21 0.30
CA LEU A 60 -13.80 -4.28 -0.03
C LEU A 60 -12.56 -4.55 0.82
N VAL A 61 -12.75 -4.78 2.12
CA VAL A 61 -11.67 -5.14 3.05
C VAL A 61 -11.09 -6.51 2.72
N ALA A 62 -11.93 -7.50 2.42
CA ALA A 62 -11.49 -8.82 2.01
C ALA A 62 -10.66 -8.78 0.72
N LEU A 63 -11.08 -8.00 -0.28
CA LEU A 63 -10.32 -7.78 -1.51
C LEU A 63 -8.95 -7.17 -1.21
N HIS A 64 -8.89 -6.15 -0.34
CA HIS A 64 -7.62 -5.56 0.10
C HIS A 64 -6.70 -6.61 0.73
N TYR A 65 -7.19 -7.42 1.67
CA TYR A 65 -6.38 -8.48 2.29
C TYR A 65 -5.99 -9.59 1.30
N ALA A 66 -6.85 -9.93 0.34
CA ALA A 66 -6.52 -10.90 -0.70
C ALA A 66 -5.32 -10.45 -1.54
N THR A 67 -5.21 -9.16 -1.87
CA THR A 67 -4.02 -8.63 -2.56
C THR A 67 -2.73 -8.81 -1.76
N GLN A 68 -2.81 -8.88 -0.43
CA GLN A 68 -1.62 -9.04 0.42
C GLN A 68 -0.94 -10.40 0.26
N VAL A 69 -1.62 -11.41 -0.30
CA VAL A 69 -1.04 -12.70 -0.67
C VAL A 69 0.03 -12.54 -1.76
N LEU A 70 -0.04 -11.47 -2.57
CA LEU A 70 0.91 -11.19 -3.64
C LEU A 70 2.21 -10.54 -3.14
N ARG A 71 2.31 -10.18 -1.85
CA ARG A 71 3.49 -9.54 -1.26
C ARG A 71 4.82 -10.25 -1.58
N PRO A 72 4.94 -11.60 -1.50
CA PRO A 72 6.18 -12.28 -1.84
C PRO A 72 6.58 -12.11 -3.31
N ARG A 73 5.60 -12.17 -4.22
CA ARG A 73 5.84 -12.01 -5.66
C ARG A 73 6.24 -10.59 -6.02
N TRP A 74 5.57 -9.58 -5.47
CA TRP A 74 5.92 -8.18 -5.71
C TRP A 74 7.26 -7.81 -5.09
N GLY A 75 7.59 -8.37 -3.91
CA GLY A 75 8.92 -8.23 -3.31
C GLY A 75 10.01 -8.80 -4.21
N TYR A 76 9.86 -10.06 -4.65
CA TYR A 76 10.79 -10.69 -5.59
C TYR A 76 10.93 -9.90 -6.90
N GLY A 77 9.80 -9.48 -7.51
CA GLY A 77 9.81 -8.68 -8.74
C GLY A 77 10.51 -7.33 -8.58
N SER A 78 10.37 -6.68 -7.42
CA SER A 78 11.07 -5.44 -7.11
C SER A 78 12.58 -5.64 -6.92
N ASP A 79 13.00 -6.77 -6.37
CA ASP A 79 14.41 -7.07 -6.15
C ASP A 79 15.12 -7.49 -7.44
N VAL A 80 14.47 -8.29 -8.31
CA VAL A 80 15.00 -8.65 -9.65
C VAL A 80 15.22 -7.41 -10.52
N GLY A 81 14.31 -6.43 -10.47
CA GLY A 81 14.43 -5.20 -11.25
C GLY A 81 15.36 -4.14 -10.65
N GLY A 82 15.88 -4.33 -9.44
CA GLY A 82 16.81 -3.41 -8.75
C GLY A 82 16.24 -2.00 -8.44
N ARG A 83 14.98 -1.71 -8.77
CA ARG A 83 14.34 -0.38 -8.62
C ARG A 83 13.00 -0.51 -7.89
N ARG A 84 12.96 -0.07 -6.64
CA ARG A 84 11.77 -0.12 -5.76
C ARG A 84 10.78 1.02 -5.96
N THR A 85 11.25 2.18 -6.43
CA THR A 85 10.42 3.37 -6.66
C THR A 85 9.19 3.13 -7.56
N PRO A 86 9.29 2.49 -8.74
CA PRO A 86 8.10 2.24 -9.57
C PRO A 86 7.07 1.34 -8.89
N TRP A 87 7.51 0.36 -8.10
CA TRP A 87 6.61 -0.50 -7.32
C TRP A 87 5.88 0.26 -6.21
N ILE A 88 6.59 1.18 -5.53
CA ILE A 88 5.98 2.06 -4.52
C ILE A 88 4.94 2.98 -5.15
N VAL A 89 5.29 3.65 -6.24
CA VAL A 89 4.38 4.59 -6.92
C VAL A 89 3.19 3.85 -7.52
N GLY A 90 3.40 2.71 -8.18
CA GLY A 90 2.33 1.88 -8.72
C GLY A 90 1.39 1.36 -7.64
N GLY A 91 1.94 0.89 -6.51
CA GLY A 91 1.15 0.46 -5.35
C GLY A 91 0.32 1.59 -4.76
N MET A 92 0.90 2.78 -4.59
CA MET A 92 0.13 3.94 -4.10
C MET A 92 -0.92 4.40 -5.09
N ALA A 93 -0.63 4.45 -6.39
CA ALA A 93 -1.61 4.79 -7.40
C ALA A 93 -2.80 3.83 -7.36
N ALA A 94 -2.55 2.52 -7.34
CA ALA A 94 -3.60 1.51 -7.25
C ALA A 94 -4.43 1.65 -5.95
N LEU A 95 -3.77 1.85 -4.81
CA LEU A 95 -4.45 2.00 -3.52
C LEU A 95 -5.29 3.27 -3.45
N SER A 96 -4.73 4.42 -3.88
CA SER A 96 -5.43 5.71 -3.87
C SER A 96 -6.60 5.73 -4.85
N LEU A 97 -6.44 5.15 -6.05
CA LEU A 97 -7.54 5.02 -7.01
C LEU A 97 -8.65 4.11 -6.47
N GLY A 98 -8.29 2.99 -5.84
CA GLY A 98 -9.27 2.10 -5.21
C GLY A 98 -10.03 2.77 -4.06
N GLY A 99 -9.33 3.45 -3.16
CA GLY A 99 -9.94 4.19 -2.05
C GLY A 99 -10.82 5.36 -2.52
N PHE A 100 -10.35 6.14 -3.49
CA PHE A 100 -11.13 7.21 -4.09
C PHE A 100 -12.37 6.68 -4.82
N GLY A 101 -12.22 5.61 -5.60
CA GLY A 101 -13.34 4.97 -6.29
C GLY A 101 -14.40 4.45 -5.32
N ALA A 102 -13.99 3.83 -4.20
CA ALA A 102 -14.90 3.41 -3.17
C ALA A 102 -15.64 4.59 -2.50
N ALA A 103 -14.92 5.69 -2.20
CA ALA A 103 -15.53 6.90 -1.67
C ALA A 103 -16.55 7.51 -2.65
N ALA A 104 -16.21 7.61 -3.92
CA ALA A 104 -17.09 8.12 -4.97
C ALA A 104 -18.33 7.23 -5.16
N ALA A 105 -18.15 5.91 -5.16
CA ALA A 105 -19.26 4.96 -5.24
C ALA A 105 -20.20 5.07 -4.01
N THR A 106 -19.63 5.30 -2.82
CA THR A 106 -20.43 5.53 -1.59
C THR A 106 -21.25 6.81 -1.69
N ALA A 107 -20.64 7.90 -2.17
CA ALA A 107 -21.33 9.16 -2.38
C ALA A 107 -22.45 9.04 -3.42
N LEU A 108 -22.20 8.30 -4.51
CA LEU A 108 -23.22 8.02 -5.51
C LEU A 108 -24.36 7.17 -4.95
N ALA A 109 -24.05 6.12 -4.19
CA ALA A 109 -25.07 5.31 -3.51
C ALA A 109 -25.94 6.17 -2.59
N ALA A 110 -25.35 7.10 -1.85
CA ALA A 110 -26.07 8.04 -0.99
C ALA A 110 -27.03 8.96 -1.77
N SER A 111 -26.74 9.30 -3.03
CA SER A 111 -27.64 10.11 -3.86
C SER A 111 -28.85 9.35 -4.45
N HIS A 112 -28.87 8.02 -4.32
CA HIS A 112 -29.91 7.15 -4.89
C HIS A 112 -30.68 6.34 -3.83
N LEU A 113 -30.43 6.60 -2.55
CA LEU A 113 -31.16 6.06 -1.38
C LEU A 113 -32.18 7.10 -0.89
#